data_AF-A0A7S2AMT2-F1
#
_entry.id   AF-A0A7S2AMT2-F1
#
_cell.length_a   1.000
_cell.length_b   1.000
_cell.length_c   1.000
_cell.angle_alpha   90.00
_cell.angle_beta   90.00
_cell.angle_gamma   90.00
#
_symmetry.space_group_name_H-M   'P 1'
#
loop_
_entity.id
_entity.type
_entity.pdbx_description
1 polymer ?
#
loop_
_entity_poly.entity_id
_entity_poly.type
_entity_poly.pdbx_seq_one_letter_code
_entity_poly.pdbx_strand_id
1 'polypeptide(L)'
;RIEGAGGYVERQRVYSPKFPYIGLNLSRSFGDTLMHSVGVSHTPDVATTFLDGEGGHFLVIASDGVWEFLSSQDAAESVGTHLRDARSTGGSASSAARGAAAAW
;
A
#
# COMPACT_ATOMS: atom_id res chain seq x y z
N ARG A 1 -4.49 -21.07 -0.83
CA ARG A 1 -3.09 -21.13 -0.31
C ARG A 1 -3.07 -21.28 1.21
N ILE A 2 -3.62 -20.32 1.97
CA ILE A 2 -3.66 -20.38 3.45
C ILE A 2 -4.38 -21.64 3.95
N GLU A 3 -5.62 -21.86 3.51
CA GLU A 3 -6.40 -23.04 3.91
C GLU A 3 -5.75 -24.36 3.46
N GLY A 4 -5.16 -24.36 2.26
CA GLY A 4 -4.38 -25.50 1.77
C GLY A 4 -3.10 -25.80 2.56
N ALA A 5 -2.60 -24.85 3.36
CA ALA A 5 -1.45 -25.02 4.26
C ALA A 5 -1.89 -25.28 5.72
N GLY A 6 -3.19 -25.50 5.97
CA GLY A 6 -3.72 -25.78 7.30
C GLY A 6 -4.00 -24.54 8.17
N GLY A 7 -3.90 -23.33 7.61
CA GLY A 7 -4.42 -22.11 8.23
C GLY A 7 -5.92 -21.95 7.99
N TYR A 8 -6.53 -20.94 8.59
CA TYR A 8 -7.91 -20.54 8.28
C TYR A 8 -8.04 -19.02 8.28
N VAL A 9 -9.09 -18.52 7.61
CA VAL A 9 -9.38 -17.09 7.52
C VAL A 9 -10.71 -16.79 8.20
N GLU A 10 -10.69 -15.89 9.18
CA GLU A 10 -11.89 -15.44 9.89
C GLU A 10 -11.79 -13.92 10.11
N ARG A 11 -12.88 -13.18 9.87
CA ARG A 11 -12.94 -11.71 10.03
C ARG A 11 -11.74 -10.99 9.41
N GLN A 12 -11.41 -11.36 8.16
CA GLN A 12 -10.28 -10.83 7.39
C GLN A 12 -8.88 -11.10 7.98
N ARG A 13 -8.76 -11.97 8.98
CA ARG A 13 -7.49 -12.35 9.59
C ARG A 13 -7.13 -13.80 9.30
N VAL A 14 -5.85 -14.03 9.11
CA VAL A 14 -5.22 -15.34 8.98
C VAL A 14 -4.87 -15.86 10.37
N TYR A 15 -5.27 -17.09 10.65
CA TYR A 15 -4.99 -17.77 11.91
C TYR A 15 -4.26 -19.10 11.69
N SER A 16 -3.47 -19.48 12.69
CA SER A 16 -2.83 -20.80 12.77
C SER A 16 -3.48 -21.62 13.88
N PRO A 17 -3.92 -22.87 13.63
CA PRO A 17 -4.40 -23.76 14.68
C PRO A 17 -3.36 -24.04 15.77
N LYS A 18 -2.07 -23.95 15.43
CA LYS A 18 -0.96 -24.14 16.38
C LYS A 18 -0.76 -22.93 17.30
N PHE A 19 -1.06 -21.73 16.80
CA PHE A 19 -0.91 -20.47 17.53
C PHE A 19 -2.19 -19.64 17.39
N PRO A 20 -3.31 -20.09 18.00
CA PRO A 20 -4.64 -19.52 17.76
C PRO A 20 -4.80 -18.08 18.26
N TYR A 21 -3.88 -17.62 19.11
CA TYR A 21 -3.83 -16.24 19.61
C TYR A 21 -3.17 -15.26 18.62
N ILE A 22 -2.58 -15.74 17.52
CA ILE A 22 -1.95 -14.89 16.49
C ILE A 22 -2.92 -14.75 15.30
N GLY A 23 -3.46 -13.55 15.12
CA GLY A 23 -4.36 -13.21 14.01
C GLY A 23 -3.79 -12.10 13.14
N LEU A 24 -3.32 -12.44 11.93
CA LEU A 24 -2.67 -11.50 11.02
C LEU A 24 -3.66 -10.94 9.99
N ASN A 25 -3.76 -9.62 9.85
CA ASN A 25 -4.61 -8.97 8.82
C ASN A 25 -3.92 -8.87 7.46
N LEU A 26 -2.97 -9.76 7.18
CA LEU A 26 -2.19 -9.78 5.95
C LEU A 26 -2.04 -11.22 5.49
N SER A 27 -2.17 -11.44 4.18
CA SER A 27 -1.86 -12.74 3.56
C SER A 27 -0.39 -12.84 3.12
N ARG A 28 0.31 -11.69 3.08
CA ARG A 28 1.72 -11.56 2.70
C ARG A 28 2.43 -10.58 3.62
N SER A 29 3.62 -10.95 4.06
CA SER A 29 4.50 -10.11 4.87
C SER A 29 5.93 -10.63 4.82
N PHE A 30 6.89 -9.73 5.03
CA PHE A 30 8.22 -10.12 5.45
C PHE A 30 8.23 -10.29 6.97
N GLY A 31 8.97 -11.25 7.49
CA GLY A 31 8.89 -11.60 8.91
C GLY A 31 7.73 -12.55 9.17
N ASP A 32 7.00 -12.39 10.28
CA ASP A 32 5.88 -13.27 10.67
C ASP A 32 6.17 -14.77 10.49
N THR A 33 7.38 -15.21 10.84
CA THR A 33 7.93 -16.52 10.47
C THR A 33 7.02 -17.69 10.88
N LEU A 34 6.29 -17.55 12.00
CA LEU A 34 5.33 -18.55 12.46
C LEU A 34 4.16 -18.72 11.48
N MET A 35 3.70 -17.64 10.86
CA MET A 35 2.55 -17.61 9.96
C MET A 35 2.89 -18.10 8.55
N HIS A 36 4.18 -18.13 8.17
CA HIS A 36 4.60 -18.77 6.93
C HIS A 36 4.24 -20.26 6.87
N SER A 37 4.25 -20.95 8.02
CA SER A 37 3.86 -22.37 8.11
C SER A 37 2.40 -22.64 7.74
N VAL A 38 1.53 -21.63 7.86
CA VAL A 38 0.11 -21.70 7.49
C VAL A 38 -0.22 -20.93 6.22
N GLY A 39 0.81 -20.70 5.40
CA GLY A 39 0.64 -20.09 4.09
C GLY A 39 0.43 -18.58 4.14
N VAL A 40 1.15 -17.83 4.98
CA VAL A 40 1.47 -16.40 4.72
C VAL A 40 2.72 -16.34 3.84
N SER A 41 2.75 -15.52 2.78
CA SER A 41 3.86 -15.52 1.80
C SER A 41 4.77 -14.30 1.96
N HIS A 42 6.06 -14.49 1.75
CA HIS A 42 7.07 -13.44 1.66
C HIS A 42 7.42 -13.09 0.19
N THR A 43 6.79 -13.77 -0.78
CA THR A 43 7.01 -13.52 -2.21
C THR A 43 6.19 -12.31 -2.67
N PRO A 44 6.81 -11.28 -3.25
CA PRO A 44 6.12 -10.10 -3.75
C PRO A 44 5.46 -10.36 -5.11
N ASP A 45 4.46 -9.54 -5.44
CA ASP A 45 3.95 -9.42 -6.81
C ASP A 45 4.80 -8.34 -7.53
N VAL A 46 5.38 -8.68 -8.68
CA VAL A 46 6.28 -7.77 -9.44
C VAL A 46 5.65 -7.44 -10.78
N ALA A 47 5.56 -6.15 -11.09
CA ALA A 47 5.08 -5.62 -12.37
C ALA A 47 6.05 -4.58 -12.93
N THR A 48 6.05 -4.42 -14.25
CA THR A 48 6.88 -3.43 -14.96
C THR A 48 6.01 -2.67 -15.94
N THR A 49 6.12 -1.34 -15.92
CA THR A 49 5.40 -0.44 -16.81
C THR A 49 6.39 0.54 -17.43
N PHE A 50 6.19 0.87 -18.70
CA PHE A 50 6.94 1.89 -19.41
C PHE A 50 6.17 3.21 -19.36
N LEU A 51 6.86 4.29 -19.00
CA LEU A 51 6.30 5.64 -19.05
C LEU A 51 6.54 6.19 -20.46
N ASP A 52 5.57 6.90 -21.01
CA ASP A 52 5.75 7.66 -22.25
C ASP A 52 6.63 8.90 -21.99
N GLY A 53 7.34 9.32 -23.03
CA GLY A 53 8.34 10.39 -22.94
C GLY A 53 7.76 11.82 -22.87
N GLU A 54 6.44 11.97 -23.00
CA GLU A 54 5.75 13.26 -22.99
C GLU A 54 4.78 13.33 -21.81
N GLY A 55 5.21 13.94 -20.70
CA GLY A 55 4.32 14.18 -19.56
C GLY A 55 5.03 14.32 -18.21
N GLY A 56 4.32 14.95 -17.27
CA GLY A 56 4.71 14.98 -15.86
C GLY A 56 4.06 13.82 -15.12
N HIS A 57 4.72 12.67 -15.07
CA HIS A 57 4.28 11.50 -14.32
C HIS A 57 4.60 11.62 -12.84
N PHE A 58 3.75 11.04 -11.99
CA PHE A 58 4.04 10.88 -10.57
C PHE A 58 3.51 9.53 -10.08
N LEU A 59 4.10 9.04 -8.99
CA LEU A 59 3.70 7.80 -8.32
C LEU A 59 3.28 8.13 -6.90
N VAL A 60 2.14 7.60 -6.48
CA VAL A 60 1.67 7.67 -5.10
C VAL A 60 1.90 6.31 -4.44
N ILE A 61 2.73 6.28 -3.40
CA ILE A 61 2.97 5.11 -2.56
C ILE A 61 2.53 5.48 -1.15
N ALA A 62 1.62 4.70 -0.58
CA ALA A 62 1.11 4.90 0.77
C ALA A 62 0.70 3.56 1.39
N SER A 63 0.59 3.53 2.72
CA SER A 63 0.05 2.39 3.47
C SER A 63 -1.48 2.34 3.41
N ASP A 64 -2.05 1.25 3.91
CA ASP A 64 -3.50 1.05 4.10
C ASP A 64 -4.19 2.20 4.84
N GLY A 65 -3.51 2.84 5.80
CA GLY A 65 -4.03 4.02 6.51
C GLY A 65 -4.41 5.21 5.61
N VAL A 66 -4.02 5.23 4.33
CA VAL A 66 -4.49 6.19 3.33
C VAL A 66 -5.59 5.57 2.46
N TRP A 67 -5.34 4.36 1.95
CA TRP A 67 -6.21 3.69 0.98
C TRP A 67 -7.51 3.14 1.58
N GLU A 68 -7.61 3.03 2.90
CA GLU A 68 -8.87 2.72 3.59
C GLU A 68 -9.90 3.85 3.43
N PHE A 69 -9.43 5.09 3.26
CA PHE A 69 -10.28 6.28 3.21
C PHE A 69 -10.40 6.90 1.82
N LEU A 70 -9.53 6.51 0.87
CA LEU A 70 -9.41 7.20 -0.42
C LEU A 70 -9.34 6.24 -1.58
N SER A 71 -10.05 6.62 -2.64
CA SER A 71 -9.86 6.00 -3.94
C SER A 71 -8.51 6.42 -4.53
N SER A 72 -7.97 5.60 -5.43
CA SER A 72 -6.78 5.95 -6.19
C SER A 72 -6.95 7.24 -7.01
N GLN A 73 -8.18 7.52 -7.46
CA GLN A 73 -8.49 8.73 -8.21
C GLN A 73 -8.42 9.99 -7.32
N ASP A 74 -9.05 9.95 -6.14
CA ASP A 74 -9.05 11.08 -5.21
C ASP A 74 -7.62 11.43 -4.76
N ALA A 75 -6.82 10.40 -4.46
CA ALA A 75 -5.42 10.59 -4.10
C ALA A 75 -4.61 11.19 -5.27
N ALA A 76 -4.83 10.73 -6.50
CA ALA A 76 -4.15 11.24 -7.68
C ALA A 76 -4.53 12.70 -7.99
N GLU A 77 -5.81 13.07 -7.85
CA GLU A 77 -6.28 14.43 -8.08
C GLU A 77 -5.74 15.42 -7.04
N SER A 78 -5.74 15.02 -5.77
CA SER A 78 -5.17 15.80 -4.66
C SER A 78 -3.68 16.08 -4.90
N VAL A 79 -2.89 15.01 -5.11
CA VAL A 79 -1.44 15.15 -5.39
C VAL A 79 -1.19 15.93 -6.68
N GLY A 80 -1.94 15.65 -7.75
CA GLY A 80 -1.79 16.32 -9.03
C GLY A 80 -2.08 17.82 -8.97
N THR A 81 -3.01 18.26 -8.13
CA THR A 81 -3.30 19.68 -7.90
C THR A 81 -2.15 20.36 -7.15
N HIS A 82 -1.69 19.78 -6.05
CA HIS A 82 -0.55 20.33 -5.31
C HIS A 82 0.76 20.36 -6.11
N LEU A 83 0.99 19.36 -6.97
CA LEU A 83 2.15 19.35 -7.85
C LEU A 83 2.08 20.44 -8.93
N ARG A 84 0.87 20.77 -9.44
CA ARG A 84 0.68 21.91 -10.36
C ARG A 84 0.96 23.24 -9.66
N ASP A 85 0.47 23.40 -8.44
CA ASP A 85 0.63 24.63 -7.66
C ASP A 85 2.08 24.85 -7.19
N ALA A 86 2.80 23.78 -6.83
CA ALA A 86 4.22 23.87 -6.50
C ALA A 86 5.07 24.30 -7.71
N ARG A 87 4.72 23.83 -8.92
CA ARG A 87 5.38 24.26 -10.16
C ARG A 87 5.11 25.73 -10.50
N SER A 88 3.92 26.25 -10.21
CA SER A 88 3.58 27.66 -10.48
C SER A 88 4.24 28.62 -9.48
N THR A 89 4.58 28.16 -8.28
CA THR A 89 5.17 28.99 -7.19
C THR A 89 6.68 28.83 -7.02
N GLY A 90 7.35 28.00 -7.83
CA GLY A 90 8.79 27.71 -7.68
C GLY A 90 9.13 26.89 -6.43
N GLY A 91 8.13 26.26 -5.81
CA GLY A 91 8.27 25.47 -4.59
C GLY A 91 8.86 24.08 -4.84
N SER A 92 9.76 23.66 -3.95
CA SER A 92 10.40 22.34 -3.97
C SER A 92 9.39 21.19 -3.87
N ALA A 93 9.65 20.05 -4.51
CA ALA A 93 8.82 18.84 -4.45
C ALA A 93 8.48 18.39 -3.01
N SER A 94 9.35 18.71 -2.04
CA SER A 94 9.15 18.45 -0.61
C SER A 94 8.01 19.27 0.03
N SER A 95 7.68 20.47 -0.48
CA SER A 95 6.53 21.24 0.03
C SER A 95 5.21 20.74 -0.56
N ALA A 96 5.20 20.21 -1.78
CA ALA A 96 4.03 19.60 -2.39
C ALA A 96 3.60 18.32 -1.66
N ALA A 97 4.56 17.45 -1.30
CA ALA A 97 4.29 16.23 -0.54
C ALA A 97 3.77 16.52 0.88
N ARG A 98 4.30 17.56 1.55
CA ARG A 98 3.80 18.01 2.86
C ARG A 98 2.44 18.70 2.76
N GLY A 99 2.20 19.48 1.72
CA GLY A 99 0.93 20.16 1.47
C GLY A 99 -0.19 19.15 1.21
N ALA A 100 0.09 18.12 0.42
CA ALA A 100 -0.79 16.97 0.29
C ALA A 100 -1.00 16.34 1.67
N ALA A 101 0.05 15.92 2.38
CA ALA A 101 -0.07 15.27 3.69
C ALA A 101 -0.79 16.08 4.79
N ALA A 102 -0.73 17.43 4.74
CA ALA A 102 -1.36 18.32 5.71
C ALA A 102 -2.79 18.78 5.33
N ALA A 103 -3.22 18.50 4.10
CA ALA A 103 -4.59 18.71 3.64
C ALA A 103 -5.52 17.52 3.98
N TRP A 104 -4.97 16.47 4.59
CA TRP A 104 -5.71 15.33 5.14
C TRP A 104 -5.87 15.45 6.65
#